data_AF-A0A851DZI5-F1
#
_entry.id   AF-A0A851DZI5-F1
#
_cell.length_a   1.000
_cell.length_b   1.000
_cell.length_c   1.000
_cell.angle_alpha   90.00
_cell.angle_beta   90.00
_cell.angle_gamma   90.00
#
_symmetry.space_group_name_H-M   'P 1'
#
loop_
_entity.id
_entity.type
_entity.pdbx_description
1 polymer ?
#
loop_
_entity_poly.entity_id
_entity_poly.type
_entity_poly.pdbx_seq_one_letter_code
_entity_poly.pdbx_strand_id
1 'polypeptide(L)'
;KLPVCCFTERPKLPDNYTQDTWQKLNEAVGAIQSSISIKYNLEELYQVSPKMFWFRFLQINCFGNIQLFLNGCFTDSLDSLLFLKKINKCWQDHCRQMIMIRSIFLFLDRTYVLQNSMLPSIWDMGLELFGNHIISDKQVQTKTIDGILLLIERERNGEAVDRSLLRSLLSMLSDLQVSFRSCSKLSLHLCFLLCCKTDVPGSLVFSSSITSMFVNTSVLLYIPFPCLSLSLSKITYVHSFLSGLDNLLDENRISDLTQTYQLFSRVKGGQQILLQHWSEYIKNFGTTIVVNPEKDKDMVQELLDFKDKVDHIIEVCFQKNEKFINLMKESFETFINKRPNKPAELIAKYVDSKLRAGNKEATDEELERILDKIMIIFRFIHGKDVFEAFYKKDLAKRLLVGKSASVDAEKSMLSKLKHECGAAFTSKLEGMFKDMELSK
;
A
#
# COMPACT_ATOMS: atom_id res chain seq x y z
N LYS A 1 61.90 -40.08 -0.79
CA LYS A 1 61.71 -40.18 -2.27
C LYS A 1 61.68 -41.67 -2.61
N LEU A 2 60.50 -42.24 -2.83
CA LEU A 2 60.37 -43.58 -3.40
C LEU A 2 60.60 -43.48 -4.92
N PRO A 3 61.36 -44.38 -5.55
CA PRO A 3 61.51 -44.37 -7.00
C PRO A 3 60.20 -44.85 -7.63
N VAL A 4 59.66 -44.08 -8.56
CA VAL A 4 58.55 -44.54 -9.40
C VAL A 4 59.11 -45.59 -10.34
N CYS A 5 58.76 -46.86 -10.16
CA CYS A 5 58.99 -47.89 -11.17
C CYS A 5 58.34 -47.42 -12.48
N CYS A 6 59.11 -47.38 -13.56
CA CYS A 6 58.66 -46.96 -14.88
C CYS A 6 57.39 -47.71 -15.27
N PHE A 7 56.24 -47.03 -15.26
CA PHE A 7 55.09 -47.42 -16.08
C PHE A 7 55.56 -47.33 -17.53
N THR A 8 55.82 -48.48 -18.15
CA THR A 8 56.44 -48.59 -19.47
C THR A 8 55.54 -48.12 -20.60
N GLU A 9 54.26 -47.82 -20.37
CA GLU A 9 53.42 -47.08 -21.29
C GLU A 9 52.28 -46.42 -20.52
N ARG A 10 52.06 -45.11 -20.72
CA ARG A 10 50.81 -44.48 -20.28
C ARG A 10 49.68 -45.08 -21.12
N PRO A 11 48.54 -45.46 -20.53
CA PRO A 11 47.38 -45.86 -21.33
C PRO A 11 47.06 -44.73 -22.31
N LYS A 12 47.29 -44.97 -23.60
CA LYS A 12 46.93 -44.03 -24.65
C LYS A 12 45.44 -44.21 -24.88
N LEU A 13 44.71 -43.11 -24.80
CA LEU A 13 43.33 -43.09 -25.25
C LEU A 13 43.31 -43.50 -26.73
N PRO A 14 42.25 -44.19 -27.21
CA PRO A 14 42.09 -44.49 -28.62
C PRO A 14 42.26 -43.22 -29.46
N ASP A 15 42.89 -43.32 -30.64
CA ASP A 15 43.12 -42.15 -31.51
C ASP A 15 41.80 -41.43 -31.89
N ASN A 16 40.68 -42.17 -31.90
CA ASN A 16 39.33 -41.66 -32.18
C ASN A 16 38.54 -41.23 -30.93
N TYR A 17 39.12 -41.31 -29.72
CA TYR A 17 38.42 -41.06 -28.46
C TYR A 17 37.80 -39.67 -28.41
N THR A 18 38.51 -38.66 -28.92
CA THR A 18 38.03 -37.27 -28.95
C THR A 18 36.87 -37.08 -29.93
N GLN A 19 36.92 -37.72 -31.11
CA GLN A 19 35.89 -37.64 -32.13
C GLN A 19 34.62 -38.40 -31.74
N ASP A 20 34.75 -39.60 -31.17
CA ASP A 20 33.62 -40.40 -30.68
C ASP A 20 32.94 -39.72 -29.47
N THR A 21 33.73 -39.14 -28.58
CA THR A 21 33.22 -38.34 -27.45
C THR A 21 32.47 -37.11 -27.95
N TRP A 22 32.99 -36.43 -28.96
CA TRP A 22 32.34 -35.29 -29.60
C TRP A 22 30.99 -35.67 -30.19
N GLN A 23 30.95 -36.76 -30.96
CA GLN A 23 29.72 -37.21 -31.60
C GLN A 23 28.65 -37.58 -30.56
N LYS A 24 29.02 -38.33 -29.51
CA LYS A 24 28.09 -38.71 -28.43
C LYS A 24 27.52 -37.50 -27.69
N LEU A 25 28.33 -36.48 -27.42
CA LEU A 25 27.88 -35.26 -26.72
C LEU A 25 27.03 -34.37 -27.63
N ASN A 26 27.37 -34.28 -28.91
CA ASN A 26 26.55 -33.57 -29.89
C ASN A 26 25.19 -34.25 -30.07
N GLU A 27 25.17 -35.58 -30.19
CA GLU A 27 23.93 -36.38 -30.23
C GLU A 27 23.12 -36.21 -28.94
N ALA A 28 23.76 -36.14 -27.77
CA ALA A 28 23.07 -35.93 -26.50
C ALA A 28 22.45 -34.54 -26.39
N VAL A 29 23.17 -33.48 -26.78
CA VAL A 29 22.64 -32.10 -26.80
C VAL A 29 21.51 -32.00 -27.83
N GLY A 30 21.69 -32.56 -29.02
CA GLY A 30 20.64 -32.60 -30.06
C GLY A 30 19.40 -33.40 -29.63
N ALA A 31 19.58 -34.51 -28.91
CA ALA A 31 18.49 -35.30 -28.34
C ALA A 31 17.73 -34.50 -27.28
N ILE A 32 18.42 -33.81 -26.37
CA ILE A 32 17.79 -32.93 -25.36
C ILE A 32 16.97 -31.84 -26.03
N GLN A 33 17.55 -31.15 -27.01
CA GLN A 33 16.88 -30.07 -27.74
C GLN A 33 15.66 -30.56 -28.53
N SER A 34 15.71 -31.80 -29.02
CA SER A 34 14.59 -32.48 -29.70
C SER A 34 13.63 -33.19 -28.75
N SER A 35 13.80 -33.07 -27.42
CA SER A 35 13.02 -33.77 -26.39
C SER A 35 13.02 -35.31 -26.52
N ILE A 36 14.15 -35.87 -26.96
CA ILE A 36 14.40 -37.31 -27.12
C ILE A 36 15.22 -37.83 -25.93
N SER A 37 14.91 -39.03 -25.44
CA SER A 37 15.62 -39.66 -24.32
C SER A 37 17.07 -40.02 -24.69
N ILE A 38 18.01 -39.69 -23.81
CA ILE A 38 19.43 -40.03 -23.97
C ILE A 38 19.67 -41.45 -23.43
N LYS A 39 20.51 -42.25 -24.12
CA LYS A 39 20.79 -43.66 -23.76
C LYS A 39 22.05 -43.86 -22.91
N TYR A 40 22.78 -42.80 -22.55
CA TYR A 40 24.14 -42.89 -21.98
C TYR A 40 24.34 -41.94 -20.80
N ASN A 41 25.15 -42.35 -19.82
CA ASN A 41 25.70 -41.48 -18.78
C ASN A 41 26.98 -40.82 -19.32
N LEU A 42 27.06 -39.49 -19.31
CA LEU A 42 28.04 -38.72 -20.10
C LEU A 42 29.03 -37.91 -19.25
N GLU A 43 28.93 -37.99 -17.92
CA GLU A 43 29.73 -37.18 -16.97
C GLU A 43 31.24 -37.48 -17.04
N GLU A 44 31.61 -38.69 -17.46
CA GLU A 44 33.00 -39.13 -17.57
C GLU A 44 33.66 -38.81 -18.93
N LEU A 45 32.87 -38.54 -19.97
CA LEU A 45 33.38 -38.50 -21.35
C LEU A 45 34.12 -37.19 -21.70
N TYR A 46 33.69 -36.04 -21.19
CA TYR A 46 34.26 -34.73 -21.59
C TYR A 46 35.42 -34.24 -20.71
N GLN A 47 35.85 -35.02 -19.71
CA GLN A 47 36.87 -34.62 -18.73
C GLN A 47 38.26 -34.39 -19.37
N VAL A 48 38.52 -35.00 -20.53
CA VAL A 48 39.82 -35.01 -21.21
C VAL A 48 39.99 -33.85 -22.21
N SER A 49 38.91 -33.20 -22.62
CA SER A 49 38.93 -32.19 -23.69
C SER A 49 38.97 -30.74 -23.16
N PRO A 50 39.44 -29.74 -23.95
CA PRO A 50 39.54 -28.35 -23.50
C PRO A 50 38.19 -27.77 -23.05
N LYS A 51 38.09 -27.39 -21.76
CA LYS A 51 36.85 -26.92 -21.13
C LYS A 51 36.24 -25.67 -21.82
N MET A 52 37.07 -24.77 -22.34
CA MET A 52 36.64 -23.59 -23.09
C MET A 52 35.88 -23.92 -24.38
N PHE A 53 36.27 -25.00 -25.06
CA PHE A 53 35.65 -25.43 -26.31
C PHE A 53 34.21 -25.90 -26.06
N TRP A 54 33.98 -26.68 -25.00
CA TRP A 54 32.65 -27.14 -24.62
C TRP A 54 31.70 -26.00 -24.25
N PHE A 55 32.19 -25.00 -23.54
CA PHE A 55 31.38 -23.83 -23.20
C PHE A 55 30.91 -23.09 -24.46
N ARG A 56 31.81 -22.84 -25.42
CA ARG A 56 31.46 -22.22 -26.71
C ARG A 56 30.53 -23.11 -27.56
N PHE A 57 30.75 -24.42 -27.57
CA PHE A 57 29.89 -25.37 -28.27
C PHE A 57 28.46 -25.33 -27.74
N LEU A 58 28.27 -25.34 -26.42
CA LEU A 58 26.96 -25.22 -25.80
C LEU A 58 26.30 -23.89 -26.14
N GLN A 59 27.05 -22.79 -26.11
CA GLN A 59 26.54 -21.47 -26.48
C GLN A 59 25.97 -21.46 -27.91
N ILE A 60 26.71 -22.01 -28.89
CA ILE A 60 26.29 -22.05 -30.30
C ILE A 60 25.05 -22.95 -30.50
N ASN A 61 25.04 -24.14 -29.89
CA ASN A 61 23.91 -25.07 -30.04
C ASN A 61 22.64 -24.55 -29.37
N CYS A 62 22.74 -24.00 -28.15
CA CYS A 62 21.60 -23.39 -27.48
C CYS A 62 21.06 -22.19 -28.27
N PHE A 63 21.96 -21.37 -28.84
CA PHE A 63 21.57 -20.28 -29.72
C PHE A 63 20.84 -20.76 -30.98
N GLY A 64 21.36 -21.77 -31.68
CA GLY A 64 20.72 -22.33 -32.87
C GLY A 64 19.31 -22.86 -32.60
N ASN A 65 19.10 -23.54 -31.46
CA ASN A 65 17.78 -24.02 -31.06
C ASN A 65 16.77 -22.87 -30.81
N ILE A 66 17.21 -21.79 -30.16
CA ILE A 66 16.40 -20.60 -29.94
C ILE A 66 16.02 -19.93 -31.28
N GLN A 67 16.95 -19.85 -32.23
CA GLN A 67 16.68 -19.29 -33.56
C GLN A 67 15.66 -20.12 -34.36
N LEU A 68 15.76 -21.45 -34.31
CA LEU A 68 14.78 -22.34 -34.95
C LEU A 68 13.37 -22.10 -34.40
N PHE A 69 13.25 -21.93 -33.08
CA PHE A 69 11.98 -21.60 -32.46
C PHE A 69 11.45 -20.24 -32.91
N LEU A 70 12.28 -19.19 -32.90
CA LEU A 70 11.89 -17.85 -33.34
C LEU A 70 11.34 -17.86 -34.76
N ASN A 71 12.04 -18.53 -35.69
CA ASN A 71 11.60 -18.66 -37.08
C ASN A 71 10.22 -19.34 -37.17
N GLY A 72 9.96 -20.38 -36.36
CA GLY A 72 8.64 -21.04 -36.31
C GLY A 72 7.54 -20.24 -35.58
N CYS A 73 7.90 -19.18 -34.87
CA CYS A 73 6.97 -18.33 -34.13
C CYS A 73 6.37 -17.21 -34.99
N PHE A 74 7.12 -16.73 -35.99
CA PHE A 74 6.73 -15.60 -36.86
C PHE A 74 5.96 -16.00 -38.13
N THR A 75 5.90 -17.29 -38.49
CA THR A 75 5.28 -17.74 -39.75
C THR A 75 3.75 -17.69 -39.75
N ASP A 76 3.11 -17.61 -38.58
CA ASP A 76 1.66 -17.65 -38.45
C ASP A 76 1.11 -16.34 -37.86
N SER A 77 0.05 -15.79 -38.47
CA SER A 77 -0.76 -14.71 -37.87
C SER A 77 -1.57 -15.25 -36.69
N LEU A 78 -0.93 -15.43 -35.54
CA LEU A 78 -1.52 -16.06 -34.35
C LEU A 78 -2.33 -15.06 -33.52
N ASP A 79 -3.44 -15.55 -32.97
CA ASP A 79 -4.17 -14.91 -31.87
C ASP A 79 -3.23 -14.66 -30.67
N SER A 80 -3.43 -13.55 -29.95
CA SER A 80 -2.60 -13.12 -28.82
C SER A 80 -2.49 -14.18 -27.74
N LEU A 81 -3.56 -14.92 -27.43
CA LEU A 81 -3.52 -16.00 -26.44
C LEU A 81 -2.70 -17.20 -26.92
N LEU A 82 -2.81 -17.57 -28.19
CA LEU A 82 -2.02 -18.65 -28.79
C LEU A 82 -0.54 -18.28 -28.83
N PHE A 83 -0.23 -17.02 -29.15
CA PHE A 83 1.13 -16.49 -29.10
C PHE A 83 1.73 -16.60 -27.69
N LEU A 84 1.02 -16.17 -26.65
CA LEU A 84 1.47 -16.29 -25.26
C LEU A 84 1.70 -17.74 -24.84
N LYS A 85 0.82 -18.67 -25.25
CA LYS A 85 1.00 -20.11 -24.98
C LYS A 85 2.24 -20.67 -25.69
N LYS A 86 2.52 -20.26 -26.94
CA LYS A 86 3.74 -20.67 -27.66
C LYS A 86 5.01 -20.16 -26.95
N ILE A 87 5.04 -18.88 -26.56
CA ILE A 87 6.15 -18.29 -25.79
C ILE A 87 6.35 -19.04 -24.46
N ASN A 88 5.27 -19.28 -23.72
CA ASN A 88 5.36 -19.99 -22.45
C ASN A 88 5.87 -21.42 -22.60
N LYS A 89 5.39 -22.16 -23.63
CA LYS A 89 5.87 -23.52 -23.92
C LYS A 89 7.36 -23.51 -24.25
N CYS A 90 7.80 -22.60 -25.10
CA CYS A 90 9.22 -22.45 -25.44
C CYS A 90 10.08 -22.17 -24.20
N TRP A 91 9.64 -21.25 -23.34
CA TRP A 91 10.33 -20.97 -22.09
C TRP A 91 10.45 -22.22 -21.21
N GLN A 92 9.34 -22.94 -21.01
CA GLN A 92 9.34 -24.16 -20.20
C GLN A 92 10.25 -25.26 -20.78
N ASP A 93 10.20 -25.45 -22.11
CA ASP A 93 11.03 -26.43 -22.80
C ASP A 93 12.51 -26.02 -22.72
N HIS A 94 12.84 -24.75 -22.94
CA HIS A 94 14.20 -24.20 -22.79
C HIS A 94 14.74 -24.39 -21.36
N CYS A 95 13.96 -24.04 -20.32
CA CYS A 95 14.37 -24.25 -18.94
C CYS A 95 14.66 -25.73 -18.64
N ARG A 96 13.80 -26.65 -19.09
CA ARG A 96 14.01 -28.10 -18.91
C ARG A 96 15.27 -28.57 -19.62
N GLN A 97 15.47 -28.12 -20.86
CA GLN A 97 16.65 -28.45 -21.66
C GLN A 97 17.92 -27.93 -20.99
N MET A 98 17.91 -26.69 -20.48
CA MET A 98 19.05 -26.11 -19.78
C MET A 98 19.36 -26.81 -18.46
N ILE A 99 18.35 -27.28 -17.70
CA ILE A 99 18.56 -28.10 -16.50
C ILE A 99 19.25 -29.41 -16.87
N MET A 100 18.80 -30.09 -17.93
CA MET A 100 19.40 -31.34 -18.40
C MET A 100 20.83 -31.13 -18.91
N ILE A 101 21.07 -30.10 -19.74
CA ILE A 101 22.42 -29.74 -20.20
C ILE A 101 23.32 -29.44 -19.01
N ARG A 102 22.87 -28.62 -18.05
CA ARG A 102 23.65 -28.33 -16.85
C ARG A 102 23.96 -29.59 -16.03
N SER A 103 23.04 -30.54 -15.95
CA SER A 103 23.28 -31.80 -15.24
C SER A 103 24.36 -32.65 -15.92
N ILE A 104 24.38 -32.69 -17.25
CA ILE A 104 25.40 -33.42 -18.02
C ILE A 104 26.75 -32.72 -17.92
N PHE A 105 26.76 -31.39 -17.97
CA PHE A 105 27.97 -30.57 -17.96
C PHE A 105 28.29 -30.01 -16.56
N LEU A 106 27.85 -30.68 -15.49
CA LEU A 106 28.00 -30.19 -14.10
C LEU A 106 29.46 -29.97 -13.72
N PHE A 107 30.35 -30.89 -14.13
CA PHE A 107 31.80 -30.75 -13.91
C PHE A 107 32.39 -29.53 -14.64
N LEU A 108 31.87 -29.18 -15.83
CA LEU A 108 32.31 -27.99 -16.56
C LEU A 108 31.90 -26.71 -15.81
N ASP A 109 30.64 -26.65 -15.36
CA ASP A 109 30.05 -25.54 -14.59
C ASP A 109 30.82 -25.33 -13.27
N ARG A 110 31.10 -26.41 -12.52
CA ARG A 110 31.75 -26.34 -11.20
C ARG A 110 33.27 -26.18 -11.22
N THR A 111 33.96 -26.55 -12.31
CA THR A 111 35.43 -26.47 -12.35
C THR A 111 35.97 -25.36 -13.21
N TYR A 112 35.43 -25.15 -14.42
CA TYR A 112 35.93 -24.12 -15.33
C TYR A 112 35.18 -22.82 -15.17
N VAL A 113 33.86 -22.87 -15.21
CA VAL A 113 33.04 -21.66 -15.17
C VAL A 113 33.14 -20.99 -13.81
N LEU A 114 33.05 -21.75 -12.71
CA LEU A 114 33.21 -21.21 -11.35
C LEU A 114 34.56 -20.51 -11.10
N GLN A 115 35.64 -20.94 -11.77
CA GLN A 115 36.96 -20.33 -11.63
C GLN A 115 37.15 -19.07 -12.49
N ASN A 116 36.27 -18.83 -13.47
CA ASN A 116 36.35 -17.70 -14.39
C ASN A 116 35.17 -16.75 -14.14
N SER A 117 35.39 -15.73 -13.31
CA SER A 117 34.35 -14.75 -12.95
C SER A 117 33.77 -13.95 -14.13
N MET A 118 34.43 -13.98 -15.29
CA MET A 118 33.97 -13.33 -16.53
C MET A 118 32.98 -14.19 -17.33
N LEU A 119 32.81 -15.46 -16.98
CA LEU A 119 31.91 -16.38 -17.68
C LEU A 119 30.63 -16.59 -16.84
N PRO A 120 29.44 -16.44 -17.44
CA PRO A 120 28.20 -16.79 -16.77
C PRO A 120 28.11 -18.30 -16.56
N SER A 121 27.38 -18.74 -15.52
CA SER A 121 27.08 -20.17 -15.35
C SER A 121 26.39 -20.74 -16.59
N ILE A 122 26.39 -22.06 -16.77
CA ILE A 122 25.67 -22.68 -17.91
C ILE A 122 24.18 -22.26 -17.90
N TRP A 123 23.60 -22.12 -16.70
CA TRP A 123 22.24 -21.63 -16.53
C TRP A 123 22.09 -20.17 -16.95
N ASP A 124 22.95 -19.29 -16.43
CA ASP A 124 22.90 -17.84 -16.72
C ASP A 124 23.17 -17.56 -18.21
N MET A 125 24.08 -18.30 -18.83
CA MET A 125 24.29 -18.28 -20.28
C MET A 125 23.01 -18.63 -21.04
N GLY A 126 22.28 -19.65 -20.60
CA GLY A 126 20.98 -20.02 -21.17
C GLY A 126 19.93 -18.92 -21.02
N LEU A 127 19.91 -18.22 -19.89
CA LEU A 127 19.03 -17.07 -19.64
C LEU A 127 19.40 -15.88 -20.54
N GLU A 128 20.70 -15.54 -20.62
CA GLU A 128 21.19 -14.46 -21.48
C GLU A 128 20.87 -14.69 -22.95
N LEU A 129 21.06 -15.91 -23.45
CA LEU A 129 20.72 -16.28 -24.83
C LEU A 129 19.21 -16.13 -25.09
N PHE A 130 18.37 -16.61 -24.17
CA PHE A 130 16.92 -16.48 -24.32
C PHE A 130 16.48 -15.02 -24.26
N GLY A 131 17.02 -14.24 -23.32
CA GLY A 131 16.73 -12.81 -23.17
C GLY A 131 17.14 -12.00 -24.40
N ASN A 132 18.37 -12.18 -24.88
CA ASN A 132 18.94 -11.44 -26.00
C ASN A 132 18.28 -11.72 -27.35
N HIS A 133 17.66 -12.89 -27.52
CA HIS A 133 17.11 -13.30 -28.82
C HIS A 133 15.59 -13.36 -28.86
N ILE A 134 14.92 -13.70 -27.75
CA ILE A 134 13.45 -13.75 -27.71
C ILE A 134 12.86 -12.44 -27.18
N ILE A 135 13.33 -11.94 -26.03
CA ILE A 135 12.70 -10.77 -25.39
C ILE A 135 13.31 -9.44 -25.84
N SER A 136 14.54 -9.42 -26.33
CA SER A 136 15.13 -8.23 -26.95
C SER A 136 14.57 -7.97 -28.36
N ASP A 137 13.92 -8.95 -29.00
CA ASP A 137 13.15 -8.70 -30.21
C ASP A 137 11.94 -7.82 -29.88
N LYS A 138 11.88 -6.63 -30.49
CA LYS A 138 10.87 -5.63 -30.19
C LYS A 138 9.45 -6.11 -30.49
N GLN A 139 9.24 -6.93 -31.51
CA GLN A 139 7.91 -7.41 -31.87
C GLN A 139 7.43 -8.48 -30.89
N VAL A 140 8.30 -9.43 -30.54
CA VAL A 140 7.98 -10.48 -29.54
C VAL A 140 7.75 -9.86 -28.18
N GLN A 141 8.59 -8.91 -27.79
CA GLN A 141 8.44 -8.18 -26.53
C GLN A 141 7.11 -7.45 -26.46
N THR A 142 6.76 -6.67 -27.49
CA THR A 142 5.53 -5.88 -27.51
C THR A 142 4.31 -6.79 -27.47
N LYS A 143 4.25 -7.83 -28.31
CA LYS A 143 3.14 -8.80 -28.32
C LYS A 143 3.01 -9.56 -26.99
N THR A 144 4.12 -9.93 -26.36
CA THR A 144 4.11 -10.64 -25.07
C THR A 144 3.58 -9.73 -23.97
N ILE A 145 4.07 -8.49 -23.92
CA ILE A 145 3.64 -7.48 -22.95
C ILE A 145 2.15 -7.14 -23.15
N ASP A 146 1.74 -6.78 -24.36
CA ASP A 146 0.36 -6.39 -24.65
C ASP A 146 -0.61 -7.55 -24.41
N GLY A 147 -0.20 -8.78 -24.74
CA GLY A 147 -0.98 -9.98 -24.44
C GLY A 147 -1.17 -10.21 -22.94
N ILE A 148 -0.09 -10.09 -22.14
CA ILE A 148 -0.18 -10.22 -20.67
C ILE A 148 -1.10 -9.15 -20.09
N LEU A 149 -0.98 -7.90 -20.56
CA LEU A 149 -1.84 -6.80 -20.14
C LEU A 149 -3.31 -7.06 -20.49
N LEU A 150 -3.58 -7.56 -21.69
CA LEU A 150 -4.93 -7.91 -22.12
C LEU A 150 -5.55 -9.03 -21.26
N LEU A 151 -4.77 -10.05 -20.89
CA LEU A 151 -5.23 -11.10 -19.98
C LEU A 151 -5.55 -10.55 -18.58
N ILE A 152 -4.70 -9.65 -18.06
CA ILE A 152 -4.98 -8.99 -16.78
C ILE A 152 -6.24 -8.12 -16.88
N GLU A 153 -6.43 -7.40 -17.99
CA GLU A 153 -7.62 -6.57 -18.20
C GLU A 153 -8.90 -7.42 -18.26
N ARG A 154 -8.88 -8.55 -18.98
CA ARG A 154 -10.00 -9.50 -19.04
C ARG A 154 -10.32 -10.09 -17.66
N GLU A 155 -9.31 -10.51 -16.90
CA GLU A 155 -9.51 -11.02 -15.54
C GLU A 155 -10.22 -9.99 -14.65
N ARG A 156 -9.85 -8.71 -14.79
CA ARG A 156 -10.45 -7.62 -14.01
C ARG A 156 -11.89 -7.32 -14.40
N ASN A 157 -12.25 -7.55 -15.67
CA ASN A 157 -13.63 -7.43 -16.13
C ASN A 157 -14.50 -8.64 -15.72
N GLY A 158 -13.93 -9.59 -14.96
CA GLY A 158 -14.63 -10.77 -14.45
C GLY A 158 -14.55 -11.98 -15.38
N GLU A 159 -13.74 -11.93 -16.44
CA GLU A 159 -13.53 -13.08 -17.32
C GLU A 159 -12.59 -14.11 -16.67
N ALA A 160 -12.85 -15.39 -16.89
CA ALA A 160 -11.95 -16.45 -16.45
C ALA A 160 -10.70 -16.49 -17.34
N VAL A 161 -9.52 -16.29 -16.73
CA VAL A 161 -8.22 -16.35 -17.41
C VAL A 161 -7.33 -17.46 -16.85
N ASP A 162 -6.39 -17.94 -17.67
CA ASP A 162 -5.40 -18.93 -17.24
C ASP A 162 -4.32 -18.28 -16.35
N ARG A 163 -4.54 -18.33 -15.04
CA ARG A 163 -3.61 -17.82 -14.02
C ARG A 163 -2.25 -18.53 -14.01
N SER A 164 -2.19 -19.78 -14.48
CA SER A 164 -0.94 -20.56 -14.53
C SER A 164 -0.04 -20.05 -15.66
N LEU A 165 -0.63 -19.72 -16.81
CA LEU A 165 0.05 -19.09 -17.94
C LEU A 165 0.59 -17.71 -17.55
N LEU A 166 -0.24 -16.87 -16.92
CA LEU A 166 0.16 -15.54 -16.44
C LEU A 166 1.32 -15.62 -15.44
N ARG A 167 1.24 -16.51 -14.44
CA ARG A 167 2.31 -16.71 -13.45
C ARG A 167 3.61 -17.13 -14.12
N SER A 168 3.56 -18.09 -15.04
CA SER A 168 4.73 -18.62 -15.72
C SER A 168 5.41 -17.57 -16.61
N LEU A 169 4.64 -16.78 -17.36
CA LEU A 169 5.15 -15.69 -18.19
C LEU A 169 5.73 -14.53 -17.37
N LEU A 170 5.10 -14.16 -16.25
CA LEU A 170 5.63 -13.12 -15.36
C LEU A 170 6.92 -13.59 -14.65
N SER A 171 7.00 -14.87 -14.25
CA SER A 171 8.24 -15.46 -13.72
C SER A 171 9.35 -15.41 -14.77
N MET A 172 9.06 -15.81 -16.01
CA MET A 172 10.01 -15.71 -17.13
C MET A 172 10.56 -14.28 -17.28
N LEU A 173 9.68 -13.26 -17.30
CA LEU A 173 10.12 -11.87 -17.44
C LEU A 173 10.99 -11.40 -16.25
N SER A 174 10.71 -11.91 -15.06
CA SER A 174 11.53 -11.67 -13.86
C SER A 174 12.89 -12.36 -13.95
N ASP A 175 12.92 -13.63 -14.34
CA ASP A 175 14.13 -14.46 -14.44
C ASP A 175 15.09 -13.92 -15.52
N LEU A 176 14.54 -13.38 -16.61
CA LEU A 176 15.30 -12.78 -17.71
C LEU A 176 15.79 -11.35 -17.40
N GLN A 177 15.52 -10.84 -16.20
CA GLN A 177 15.90 -9.49 -15.76
C GLN A 177 15.57 -8.39 -16.79
N VAL A 178 14.46 -8.56 -17.53
CA VAL A 178 14.06 -7.63 -18.58
C VAL A 178 13.94 -6.26 -17.94
N SER A 179 14.89 -5.39 -18.26
CA SER A 179 15.20 -4.18 -17.51
C SER A 179 13.94 -3.45 -17.09
N PHE A 180 13.92 -3.01 -15.83
CA PHE A 180 12.91 -2.17 -15.18
C PHE A 180 12.34 -1.03 -16.08
N ARG A 181 13.08 -0.62 -17.13
CA ARG A 181 12.66 0.30 -18.19
C ARG A 181 11.52 -0.21 -19.09
N SER A 182 11.47 -1.48 -19.48
CA SER A 182 10.34 -2.01 -20.27
C SER A 182 9.12 -2.27 -19.40
N CYS A 183 9.35 -2.74 -18.16
CA CYS A 183 8.33 -2.85 -17.12
C CYS A 183 7.80 -1.50 -16.63
N SER A 184 8.50 -0.38 -16.85
CA SER A 184 7.97 0.94 -16.47
C SER A 184 6.72 1.32 -17.26
N LYS A 185 6.59 0.91 -18.53
CA LYS A 185 5.34 1.02 -19.30
C LYS A 185 4.29 0.06 -18.78
N LEU A 186 4.68 -1.18 -18.46
CA LEU A 186 3.80 -2.18 -17.85
C LEU A 186 3.20 -1.64 -16.54
N SER A 187 4.02 -1.10 -15.63
CA SER A 187 3.58 -0.59 -14.33
C SER A 187 2.82 0.73 -14.43
N LEU A 188 3.21 1.66 -15.30
CA LEU A 188 2.45 2.90 -15.54
C LEU A 188 1.12 2.63 -16.22
N HIS A 189 1.05 1.71 -17.19
CA HIS A 189 -0.20 1.41 -17.89
C HIS A 189 -1.11 0.51 -17.03
N LEU A 190 -0.58 -0.45 -16.27
CA LEU A 190 -1.32 -1.14 -15.22
C LEU A 190 -1.85 -0.15 -14.17
N CYS A 191 -1.06 0.84 -13.75
CA CYS A 191 -1.49 1.86 -12.80
C CYS A 191 -2.52 2.83 -13.41
N PHE A 192 -2.38 3.17 -14.69
CA PHE A 192 -3.33 4.01 -15.44
C PHE A 192 -4.66 3.27 -15.67
N LEU A 193 -4.64 1.99 -16.03
CA LEU A 193 -5.82 1.12 -16.10
C LEU A 193 -6.40 0.79 -14.71
N LEU A 194 -5.57 0.77 -13.66
CA LEU A 194 -6.04 0.70 -12.26
C LEU A 194 -6.82 1.97 -11.84
N CYS A 195 -6.45 3.15 -12.33
CA CYS A 195 -7.04 4.43 -11.90
C CYS A 195 -8.09 5.04 -12.84
N CYS A 196 -8.03 4.85 -14.16
CA CYS A 196 -8.62 5.80 -15.11
C CYS A 196 -9.78 5.29 -15.99
N LYS A 197 -10.45 4.17 -15.69
CA LYS A 197 -11.56 3.68 -16.54
C LYS A 197 -12.97 4.16 -16.18
N THR A 198 -13.13 5.22 -15.40
CA THR A 198 -14.43 5.87 -15.21
C THR A 198 -14.32 7.39 -15.19
N ASP A 199 -14.52 8.01 -16.35
CA ASP A 199 -14.96 9.40 -16.46
C ASP A 199 -16.41 9.49 -15.94
N VAL A 200 -16.58 9.53 -14.62
CA VAL A 200 -17.88 9.77 -13.94
C VAL A 200 -17.60 10.56 -12.65
N PRO A 201 -18.37 11.62 -12.33
CA PRO A 201 -18.04 12.57 -11.27
C PRO A 201 -17.88 11.95 -9.86
N GLY A 202 -16.68 12.13 -9.30
CA GLY A 202 -16.41 12.60 -7.94
C GLY A 202 -16.70 11.72 -6.72
N SER A 203 -17.91 11.19 -6.55
CA SER A 203 -18.38 10.70 -5.24
C SER A 203 -18.66 9.20 -5.17
N LEU A 204 -19.23 8.61 -6.23
CA LEU A 204 -19.65 7.19 -6.22
C LEU A 204 -18.48 6.23 -6.50
N VAL A 205 -17.45 6.70 -7.20
CA VAL A 205 -16.31 5.89 -7.67
C VAL A 205 -15.34 5.52 -6.54
N PHE A 206 -15.22 6.36 -5.50
CA PHE A 206 -14.19 6.15 -4.47
C PHE A 206 -14.40 4.82 -3.69
N SER A 207 -15.63 4.52 -3.31
CA SER A 207 -15.94 3.26 -2.60
C SER A 207 -15.84 2.01 -3.47
N SER A 208 -16.34 2.08 -4.71
CA SER A 208 -16.28 0.95 -5.64
C SER A 208 -14.85 0.70 -6.13
N SER A 209 -14.04 1.75 -6.31
CA SER A 209 -12.65 1.64 -6.78
C SER A 209 -11.70 1.18 -5.69
N ILE A 210 -11.84 1.64 -4.44
CA ILE A 210 -11.09 1.09 -3.31
C ILE A 210 -11.48 -0.38 -3.07
N THR A 211 -12.77 -0.69 -3.08
CA THR A 211 -13.24 -2.08 -2.97
C THR A 211 -12.71 -2.93 -4.13
N SER A 212 -12.68 -2.43 -5.37
CA SER A 212 -12.10 -3.16 -6.52
C SER A 212 -10.57 -3.30 -6.45
N MET A 213 -9.85 -2.31 -5.88
CA MET A 213 -8.42 -2.41 -5.58
C MET A 213 -8.14 -3.51 -4.55
N PHE A 214 -9.04 -3.74 -3.60
CA PHE A 214 -8.94 -4.80 -2.60
C PHE A 214 -9.39 -6.18 -3.11
N VAL A 215 -10.48 -6.25 -3.88
CA VAL A 215 -11.05 -7.51 -4.40
C VAL A 215 -10.07 -8.19 -5.35
N ASN A 216 -9.23 -7.44 -6.07
CA ASN A 216 -8.13 -7.98 -6.84
C ASN A 216 -6.83 -8.11 -6.03
N THR A 217 -6.92 -8.67 -4.82
CA THR A 217 -5.77 -9.13 -4.02
C THR A 217 -4.89 -10.11 -4.81
N SER A 218 -5.46 -10.75 -5.84
CA SER A 218 -4.75 -11.56 -6.84
C SER A 218 -3.71 -10.79 -7.64
N VAL A 219 -3.89 -9.49 -7.91
CA VAL A 219 -2.92 -8.68 -8.69
C VAL A 219 -1.69 -8.28 -7.86
N LEU A 220 -1.86 -8.12 -6.54
CA LEU A 220 -0.75 -7.93 -5.59
C LEU A 220 0.19 -9.14 -5.50
N LEU A 221 -0.28 -10.35 -5.86
CA LEU A 221 0.55 -11.55 -5.96
C LEU A 221 1.49 -11.54 -7.18
N TYR A 222 1.23 -10.70 -8.17
CA TYR A 222 1.94 -10.67 -9.45
C TYR A 222 2.88 -9.47 -9.62
N ILE A 223 2.79 -8.46 -8.75
CA ILE A 223 3.61 -7.24 -8.82
C ILE A 223 4.68 -7.25 -7.72
N PRO A 224 5.97 -7.22 -8.06
CA PRO A 224 7.04 -7.09 -7.07
C PRO A 224 6.87 -5.81 -6.24
N PHE A 225 7.05 -5.92 -4.91
CA PHE A 225 6.96 -4.84 -3.90
C PHE A 225 7.57 -3.47 -4.30
N PRO A 226 8.69 -3.38 -5.06
CA PRO A 226 9.26 -2.11 -5.51
C PRO A 226 8.37 -1.28 -6.44
N CYS A 227 7.38 -1.88 -7.10
CA CYS A 227 6.50 -1.16 -8.05
C CYS A 227 5.39 -0.35 -7.35
N LEU A 228 4.98 -0.73 -6.13
CA LEU A 228 3.96 0.00 -5.36
C LEU A 228 4.48 1.36 -4.86
N SER A 229 5.78 1.48 -4.59
CA SER A 229 6.37 2.74 -4.12
C SER A 229 6.56 3.80 -5.22
N LEU A 230 6.62 3.38 -6.49
CA LEU A 230 6.87 4.26 -7.63
C LEU A 230 5.59 4.88 -8.23
N SER A 231 4.42 4.27 -8.00
CA SER A 231 3.15 4.78 -8.52
C SER A 231 2.64 6.01 -7.76
N LEU A 232 2.89 6.09 -6.46
CA LEU A 232 2.43 7.21 -5.62
C LEU A 232 3.39 8.39 -5.56
N SER A 233 4.66 8.19 -5.97
CA SER A 233 5.64 9.28 -6.07
C SER A 233 5.44 10.18 -7.30
N LYS A 234 4.60 9.80 -8.28
CA LYS A 234 4.31 10.65 -9.45
C LYS A 234 3.05 11.49 -9.21
N ILE A 235 3.33 12.63 -8.60
CA ILE A 235 2.51 13.76 -8.16
C ILE A 235 1.67 14.34 -9.31
N THR A 236 0.47 13.82 -9.55
CA THR A 236 -0.59 14.50 -10.32
C THR A 236 -2.02 14.10 -9.92
N TYR A 237 -2.22 12.92 -9.33
CA TYR A 237 -3.57 12.43 -8.96
C TYR A 237 -3.99 12.66 -7.51
N VAL A 238 -3.12 13.24 -6.68
CA VAL A 238 -3.42 13.49 -5.26
C VAL A 238 -4.60 14.45 -5.13
N HIS A 239 -4.66 15.54 -5.91
CA HIS A 239 -5.70 16.56 -5.73
C HIS A 239 -7.13 16.07 -6.03
N SER A 240 -7.30 15.20 -7.03
CA SER A 240 -8.61 14.59 -7.35
C SER A 240 -9.00 13.47 -6.38
N PHE A 241 -8.01 12.82 -5.74
CA PHE A 241 -8.24 11.84 -4.69
C PHE A 241 -8.68 12.50 -3.39
N LEU A 242 -8.08 13.66 -3.06
CA LEU A 242 -8.35 14.44 -1.86
C LEU A 242 -9.80 14.99 -1.84
N SER A 243 -10.33 15.47 -2.97
CA SER A 243 -11.73 15.92 -3.02
C SER A 243 -12.75 14.78 -2.80
N GLY A 244 -12.38 13.53 -3.10
CA GLY A 244 -13.20 12.37 -2.79
C GLY A 244 -13.25 12.06 -1.29
N LEU A 245 -12.19 12.38 -0.55
CA LEU A 245 -12.10 12.13 0.89
C LEU A 245 -13.03 13.04 1.68
N ASP A 246 -13.19 14.31 1.29
CA ASP A 246 -14.13 15.24 1.92
C ASP A 246 -15.55 14.68 1.91
N ASN A 247 -16.02 14.18 0.76
CA ASN A 247 -17.35 13.58 0.64
C ASN A 247 -17.53 12.36 1.56
N LEU A 248 -16.51 11.49 1.68
CA LEU A 248 -16.60 10.34 2.58
C LEU A 248 -16.68 10.75 4.04
N LEU A 249 -15.94 11.81 4.40
CA LEU A 249 -15.95 12.37 5.74
C LEU A 249 -17.31 13.00 6.02
N ASP A 250 -17.84 13.80 5.10
CA ASP A 250 -19.15 14.45 5.21
C ASP A 250 -20.28 13.43 5.33
N GLU A 251 -20.33 12.42 4.46
CA GLU A 251 -21.31 11.33 4.44
C GLU A 251 -21.08 10.27 5.53
N ASN A 252 -20.01 10.40 6.34
CA ASN A 252 -19.67 9.48 7.43
C ASN A 252 -19.55 8.00 6.97
N ARG A 253 -18.89 7.77 5.82
CA ARG A 253 -18.72 6.44 5.23
C ARG A 253 -17.62 5.62 5.91
N ILE A 254 -17.92 5.09 7.09
CA ILE A 254 -16.97 4.39 7.98
C ILE A 254 -16.23 3.23 7.30
N SER A 255 -16.93 2.39 6.52
CA SER A 255 -16.32 1.25 5.84
C SER A 255 -15.23 1.70 4.86
N ASP A 256 -15.52 2.74 4.08
CA ASP A 256 -14.63 3.24 3.05
C ASP A 256 -13.45 3.97 3.66
N LEU A 257 -13.68 4.79 4.69
CA LEU A 257 -12.63 5.47 5.45
C LEU A 257 -11.64 4.48 6.09
N THR A 258 -12.16 3.37 6.63
CA THR A 258 -11.33 2.30 7.20
C THR A 258 -10.43 1.67 6.11
N GLN A 259 -10.99 1.39 4.94
CA GLN A 259 -10.23 0.84 3.82
C GLN A 259 -9.19 1.83 3.29
N THR A 260 -9.53 3.12 3.18
CA THR A 260 -8.59 4.18 2.81
C THR A 260 -7.40 4.23 3.76
N TYR A 261 -7.65 4.21 5.07
CA TYR A 261 -6.60 4.22 6.08
C TYR A 261 -5.66 3.01 5.92
N GLN A 262 -6.21 1.81 5.72
CA GLN A 262 -5.41 0.60 5.53
C GLN A 262 -4.54 0.66 4.27
N LEU A 263 -5.05 1.21 3.16
CA LEU A 263 -4.27 1.37 1.93
C LEU A 263 -3.13 2.38 2.11
N PHE A 264 -3.44 3.55 2.66
CA PHE A 264 -2.46 4.62 2.84
C PHE A 264 -1.37 4.24 3.84
N SER A 265 -1.66 3.34 4.77
CA SER A 265 -0.69 2.78 5.70
C SER A 265 0.32 1.82 5.03
N ARG A 266 -0.03 1.20 3.90
CA ARG A 266 0.88 0.31 3.13
C ARG A 266 1.84 1.08 2.21
N VAL A 267 1.56 2.36 1.97
CA VAL A 267 2.31 3.20 1.04
C VAL A 267 3.29 4.07 1.82
N LYS A 268 4.56 4.07 1.41
CA LYS A 268 5.57 4.96 1.99
C LYS A 268 5.16 6.43 1.81
N GLY A 269 4.93 7.14 2.91
CA GLY A 269 4.48 8.54 2.91
C GLY A 269 2.95 8.72 2.78
N GLY A 270 2.18 7.66 2.52
CA GLY A 270 0.72 7.74 2.39
C GLY A 270 0.07 8.25 3.67
N GLN A 271 0.42 7.67 4.82
CA GLN A 271 -0.11 8.12 6.11
C GLN A 271 0.13 9.62 6.37
N GLN A 272 1.25 10.18 5.91
CA GLN A 272 1.55 11.61 6.09
C GLN A 272 0.64 12.49 5.24
N ILE A 273 0.34 12.09 4.01
CA ILE A 273 -0.62 12.78 3.13
C ILE A 273 -2.01 12.74 3.77
N LEU A 274 -2.43 11.58 4.28
CA LEU A 274 -3.73 11.43 4.94
C LEU A 274 -3.85 12.32 6.20
N LEU A 275 -2.77 12.43 6.99
CA LEU A 275 -2.72 13.33 8.15
C LEU A 275 -2.87 14.80 7.73
N GLN A 276 -2.14 15.24 6.71
CA GLN A 276 -2.23 16.62 6.21
C GLN A 276 -3.66 16.98 5.82
N HIS A 277 -4.29 16.14 5.02
CA HIS A 277 -5.67 16.38 4.58
C HIS A 277 -6.68 16.29 5.72
N TRP A 278 -6.51 15.33 6.63
CA TRP A 278 -7.35 15.20 7.82
C TRP A 278 -7.34 16.48 8.67
N SER A 279 -6.17 17.08 8.89
CA SER A 279 -6.06 18.35 9.62
C SER A 279 -6.74 19.49 8.87
N GLU A 280 -6.52 19.58 7.56
CA GLU A 280 -7.10 20.64 6.74
C GLU A 280 -8.63 20.55 6.68
N TYR A 281 -9.18 19.35 6.50
CA TYR A 281 -10.62 19.09 6.58
C TYR A 281 -11.19 19.54 7.94
N ILE A 282 -10.59 19.10 9.06
CA ILE A 282 -11.07 19.48 10.40
C ILE A 282 -11.06 21.00 10.56
N LYS A 283 -9.97 21.65 10.16
CA LYS A 283 -9.84 23.11 10.26
C LYS A 283 -10.85 23.83 9.38
N ASN A 284 -11.05 23.38 8.14
CA ASN A 284 -11.97 24.01 7.20
C ASN A 284 -13.42 23.85 7.66
N PHE A 285 -13.87 22.62 7.90
CA PHE A 285 -15.22 22.33 8.39
C PHE A 285 -15.47 23.04 9.73
N GLY A 286 -14.56 22.90 10.70
CA GLY A 286 -14.69 23.55 12.02
C GLY A 286 -14.71 25.07 11.96
N THR A 287 -13.98 25.69 11.02
CA THR A 287 -14.04 27.15 10.80
C THR A 287 -15.44 27.58 10.35
N THR A 288 -16.13 26.78 9.52
CA THR A 288 -17.50 27.11 9.08
C THR A 288 -18.51 27.12 10.22
N ILE A 289 -18.30 26.31 11.26
CA ILE A 289 -19.14 26.24 12.46
C ILE A 289 -18.99 27.52 13.29
N VAL A 290 -17.75 27.96 13.54
CA VAL A 290 -17.50 29.03 14.51
C VAL A 290 -17.58 30.44 13.94
N VAL A 291 -17.32 30.64 12.63
CA VAL A 291 -17.16 31.98 12.05
C VAL A 291 -18.49 32.69 11.79
N ASN A 292 -19.55 31.97 11.41
CA ASN A 292 -20.82 32.59 11.02
C ASN A 292 -21.66 33.04 12.24
N PRO A 293 -21.85 34.36 12.48
CA PRO A 293 -22.60 34.85 13.64
C PRO A 293 -24.09 34.46 13.62
N GLU A 294 -24.68 34.20 12.45
CA GLU A 294 -26.08 33.79 12.33
C GLU A 294 -26.33 32.40 12.93
N LYS A 295 -25.29 31.56 12.99
CA LYS A 295 -25.32 30.21 13.54
C LYS A 295 -24.88 30.13 15.01
N ASP A 296 -24.69 31.27 15.69
CA ASP A 296 -24.22 31.32 17.09
C ASP A 296 -25.09 30.51 18.07
N LYS A 297 -26.38 30.36 17.77
CA LYS A 297 -27.32 29.59 18.63
C LYS A 297 -27.00 28.10 18.63
N ASP A 298 -26.60 27.56 17.48
CA ASP A 298 -26.39 26.13 17.26
C ASP A 298 -24.90 25.75 17.37
N MET A 299 -24.00 26.75 17.33
CA MET A 299 -22.55 26.57 17.31
C MET A 299 -22.01 25.59 18.35
N VAL A 300 -22.43 25.66 19.62
CA VAL A 300 -21.90 24.75 20.67
C VAL A 300 -22.38 23.31 20.44
N GLN A 301 -23.63 23.12 20.01
CA GLN A 301 -24.16 21.79 19.70
C GLN A 301 -23.45 21.21 18.46
N GLU A 302 -23.32 21.99 17.40
CA GLU A 302 -22.60 21.57 16.18
C GLU A 302 -21.13 21.23 16.48
N LEU A 303 -20.46 21.95 17.39
CA LEU A 303 -19.09 21.61 17.82
C LEU A 303 -19.01 20.27 18.56
N LEU A 304 -19.98 19.97 19.42
CA LEU A 304 -20.05 18.71 20.16
C LEU A 304 -20.31 17.54 19.20
N ASP A 305 -21.29 17.69 18.30
CA ASP A 305 -21.64 16.66 17.31
C ASP A 305 -20.49 16.42 16.33
N PHE A 306 -19.81 17.49 15.91
CA PHE A 306 -18.62 17.37 15.07
C PHE A 306 -17.47 16.67 15.80
N LYS A 307 -17.26 16.96 17.09
CA LYS A 307 -16.24 16.29 17.90
C LYS A 307 -16.53 14.80 18.06
N ASP A 308 -17.78 14.43 18.33
CA ASP A 308 -18.21 13.03 18.43
C ASP A 308 -17.98 12.27 17.12
N LYS A 309 -18.35 12.88 15.99
CA LYS A 309 -18.11 12.31 14.65
C LYS A 309 -16.61 12.08 14.40
N VAL A 310 -15.79 13.08 14.67
CA VAL A 310 -14.33 13.01 14.48
C VAL A 310 -13.69 11.95 15.38
N ASP A 311 -14.07 11.88 16.66
CA ASP A 311 -13.57 10.87 17.58
C ASP A 311 -13.94 9.46 17.15
N HIS A 312 -15.19 9.26 16.70
CA HIS A 312 -15.66 7.96 16.22
C HIS A 312 -14.87 7.47 15.01
N ILE A 313 -14.59 8.37 14.05
CA ILE A 313 -13.74 8.05 12.89
C ILE A 313 -12.33 7.67 13.32
N ILE A 314 -11.73 8.39 14.29
CA ILE A 314 -10.39 8.06 14.78
C ILE A 314 -10.37 6.68 15.48
N GLU A 315 -11.40 6.39 16.27
CA GLU A 315 -11.53 5.13 17.00
C GLU A 315 -11.70 3.94 16.06
N VAL A 316 -12.66 4.02 15.12
CA VAL A 316 -13.04 2.91 14.26
C VAL A 316 -12.17 2.83 13.01
N CYS A 317 -12.05 3.93 12.26
CA CYS A 317 -11.38 3.92 10.95
C CYS A 317 -9.86 3.97 11.08
N PHE A 318 -9.34 4.77 12.03
CA PHE A 318 -7.91 5.02 12.17
C PHE A 318 -7.26 4.25 13.34
N GLN A 319 -7.97 3.27 13.91
CA GLN A 319 -7.44 2.33 14.92
C GLN A 319 -6.80 3.03 16.12
N LYS A 320 -7.37 4.15 16.58
CA LYS A 320 -6.84 4.97 17.69
C LYS A 320 -5.39 5.41 17.47
N ASN A 321 -5.01 5.72 16.24
CA ASN A 321 -3.66 6.18 15.96
C ASN A 321 -3.36 7.52 16.63
N GLU A 322 -2.39 7.52 17.55
CA GLU A 322 -1.98 8.70 18.34
C GLU A 322 -1.64 9.93 17.50
N LYS A 323 -1.09 9.76 16.29
CA LYS A 323 -0.78 10.89 15.40
C LYS A 323 -2.06 11.62 14.97
N PHE A 324 -3.13 10.88 14.67
CA PHE A 324 -4.42 11.46 14.29
C PHE A 324 -5.11 12.12 15.49
N ILE A 325 -5.00 11.53 16.68
CA ILE A 325 -5.52 12.11 17.93
C ILE A 325 -4.84 13.45 18.22
N ASN A 326 -3.51 13.50 18.18
CA ASN A 326 -2.75 14.71 18.46
C ASN A 326 -3.02 15.80 17.42
N LEU A 327 -3.07 15.43 16.14
CA LEU A 327 -3.36 16.38 15.07
C LEU A 327 -4.79 16.91 15.12
N MET A 328 -5.75 16.08 15.54
CA MET A 328 -7.12 16.51 15.81
C MET A 328 -7.16 17.54 16.95
N LYS A 329 -6.48 17.27 18.07
CA LYS A 329 -6.42 18.22 19.20
C LYS A 329 -5.87 19.59 18.77
N GLU A 330 -4.74 19.60 18.05
CA GLU A 330 -4.13 20.82 17.51
C GLU A 330 -5.08 21.54 16.53
N SER A 331 -5.76 20.78 15.67
CA SER A 331 -6.68 21.33 14.68
C SER A 331 -7.92 21.96 15.34
N PHE A 332 -8.49 21.31 16.36
CA PHE A 332 -9.61 21.83 17.15
C PHE A 332 -9.24 23.12 17.89
N GLU A 333 -8.09 23.13 18.55
CA GLU A 333 -7.58 24.34 19.20
C GLU A 333 -7.35 25.48 18.18
N THR A 334 -6.80 25.15 17.00
CA THR A 334 -6.54 26.15 15.95
C THR A 334 -7.84 26.80 15.45
N PHE A 335 -8.85 26.01 15.05
CA PHE A 335 -10.04 26.60 14.41
C PHE A 335 -10.99 27.24 15.42
N ILE A 336 -11.15 26.69 16.63
CA ILE A 336 -12.04 27.27 17.65
C ILE A 336 -11.56 28.68 17.99
N ASN A 337 -10.25 28.86 18.15
CA ASN A 337 -9.67 30.15 18.52
C ASN A 337 -9.50 31.13 17.35
N LYS A 338 -9.91 30.78 16.11
CA LYS A 338 -10.01 31.77 15.02
C LYS A 338 -11.03 32.87 15.33
N ARG A 339 -12.08 32.55 16.11
CA ARG A 339 -13.07 33.54 16.55
C ARG A 339 -12.78 33.95 17.99
N PRO A 340 -12.34 35.19 18.24
CA PRO A 340 -11.98 35.63 19.58
C PRO A 340 -13.20 35.70 20.49
N ASN A 341 -13.06 35.25 21.75
CA ASN A 341 -13.97 35.40 22.88
C ASN A 341 -15.36 34.75 22.76
N LYS A 342 -15.94 34.68 21.56
CA LYS A 342 -17.32 34.26 21.35
C LYS A 342 -17.56 32.76 21.59
N PRO A 343 -16.64 31.83 21.22
CA PRO A 343 -16.74 30.44 21.65
C PRO A 343 -16.82 30.29 23.18
N ALA A 344 -15.99 31.03 23.91
CA ALA A 344 -15.99 31.02 25.38
C ALA A 344 -17.32 31.52 25.98
N GLU A 345 -17.84 32.65 25.47
CA GLU A 345 -19.14 33.21 25.87
C GLU A 345 -20.28 32.20 25.63
N LEU A 346 -20.35 31.63 24.42
CA LEU A 346 -21.44 30.75 24.02
C LEU A 346 -21.39 29.42 24.77
N ILE A 347 -20.19 28.89 25.08
CA ILE A 347 -20.05 27.70 25.91
C ILE A 347 -20.51 27.97 27.35
N ALA A 348 -20.19 29.13 27.93
CA ALA A 348 -20.72 29.51 29.25
C ALA A 348 -22.26 29.58 29.26
N LYS A 349 -22.86 30.20 28.23
CA LYS A 349 -24.31 30.27 28.06
C LYS A 349 -24.97 28.91 27.83
N TYR A 350 -24.31 28.03 27.10
CA TYR A 350 -24.79 26.68 26.84
C TYR A 350 -24.81 25.86 28.14
N VAL A 351 -23.75 25.95 28.96
CA VAL A 351 -23.72 25.32 30.30
C VAL A 351 -24.82 25.90 31.20
N ASP A 352 -25.03 27.22 31.22
CA ASP A 352 -26.13 27.85 31.98
C ASP A 352 -27.50 27.30 31.57
N SER A 353 -27.75 27.14 30.26
CA SER A 353 -28.99 26.55 29.75
C SER A 353 -29.20 25.13 30.28
N LYS A 354 -28.16 24.29 30.28
CA LYS A 354 -28.24 22.89 30.74
C LYS A 354 -28.43 22.76 32.25
N LEU A 355 -27.92 23.71 33.04
CA LEU A 355 -28.01 23.71 34.51
C LEU A 355 -29.27 24.41 35.06
N ARG A 356 -30.20 24.90 34.22
CA ARG A 356 -31.45 25.52 34.69
C ARG A 356 -32.55 24.49 34.95
N ALA A 357 -33.38 24.75 35.97
CA ALA A 357 -34.50 23.92 36.43
C ALA A 357 -35.58 23.59 35.38
N GLY A 358 -35.58 24.27 34.22
CA GLY A 358 -36.48 23.98 33.11
C GLY A 358 -36.06 22.78 32.25
N ASN A 359 -34.86 22.24 32.45
CA ASN A 359 -34.30 21.15 31.64
C ASN A 359 -34.81 19.77 32.11
N LYS A 360 -36.14 19.58 32.11
CA LYS A 360 -36.83 18.38 32.65
C LYS A 360 -36.61 17.10 31.84
N GLU A 361 -35.91 17.18 30.71
CA GLU A 361 -35.73 16.07 29.77
C GLU A 361 -34.44 15.26 30.02
N ALA A 362 -33.49 15.77 30.83
CA ALA A 362 -32.23 15.10 31.09
C ALA A 362 -32.19 14.53 32.52
N THR A 363 -31.84 13.25 32.64
CA THR A 363 -31.48 12.64 33.91
C THR A 363 -30.14 13.20 34.43
N ASP A 364 -29.87 13.07 35.73
CA ASP A 364 -28.59 13.52 36.31
C ASP A 364 -27.38 12.85 35.63
N GLU A 365 -27.51 11.58 35.21
CA GLU A 365 -26.46 10.87 34.47
C GLU A 365 -26.22 11.43 33.07
N GLU A 366 -27.29 11.76 32.33
CA GLU A 366 -27.17 12.37 31.02
C GLU A 366 -26.61 13.79 31.11
N LEU A 367 -27.03 14.54 32.12
CA LEU A 367 -26.50 15.87 32.40
C LEU A 367 -24.99 15.80 32.66
N GLU A 368 -24.54 14.86 33.48
CA GLU A 368 -23.11 14.67 33.76
C GLU A 368 -22.31 14.34 32.49
N ARG A 369 -22.82 13.44 31.63
CA ARG A 369 -22.19 13.13 30.32
C ARG A 369 -22.11 14.35 29.41
N ILE A 370 -23.16 15.19 29.39
CA ILE A 370 -23.17 16.44 28.62
C ILE A 370 -22.11 17.41 29.17
N LEU A 371 -22.02 17.57 30.48
CA LEU A 371 -21.02 18.43 31.11
C LEU A 371 -19.59 17.95 30.79
N ASP A 372 -19.33 16.64 30.83
CA ASP A 372 -18.03 16.08 30.43
C ASP A 372 -17.68 16.40 28.98
N LYS A 373 -18.62 16.22 28.05
CA LYS A 373 -18.40 16.55 26.64
C LYS A 373 -18.11 18.04 26.44
N ILE A 374 -18.83 18.92 27.14
CA ILE A 374 -18.56 20.37 27.11
C ILE A 374 -17.16 20.67 27.63
N MET A 375 -16.73 20.02 28.71
CA MET A 375 -15.40 20.21 29.28
C MET A 375 -14.29 19.76 28.33
N ILE A 376 -14.52 18.74 27.50
CA ILE A 376 -13.59 18.36 26.42
C ILE A 376 -13.39 19.53 25.44
N ILE A 377 -14.47 20.19 25.01
CA ILE A 377 -14.39 21.34 24.10
C ILE A 377 -13.77 22.56 24.79
N PHE A 378 -14.11 22.79 26.07
CA PHE A 378 -13.57 23.89 26.87
C PHE A 378 -12.04 23.90 26.93
N ARG A 379 -11.41 22.71 26.94
CA ARG A 379 -9.94 22.60 26.92
C ARG A 379 -9.29 23.24 25.70
N PHE A 380 -9.99 23.32 24.57
CA PHE A 380 -9.46 23.90 23.34
C PHE A 380 -9.57 25.43 23.29
N ILE A 381 -10.19 26.09 24.27
CA ILE A 381 -10.44 27.54 24.23
C ILE A 381 -9.34 28.32 24.93
N HIS A 382 -8.88 29.42 24.32
CA HIS A 382 -7.93 30.34 24.96
C HIS A 382 -8.57 31.33 25.94
N GLY A 383 -9.74 31.90 25.60
CA GLY A 383 -10.45 32.92 26.40
C GLY A 383 -11.18 32.40 27.63
N LYS A 384 -10.49 31.67 28.52
CA LYS A 384 -11.09 31.06 29.72
C LYS A 384 -11.56 32.09 30.75
N ASP A 385 -10.92 33.26 30.79
CA ASP A 385 -11.33 34.43 31.57
C ASP A 385 -12.68 34.99 31.11
N VAL A 386 -12.92 35.01 29.79
CA VAL A 386 -14.21 35.38 29.22
C VAL A 386 -15.28 34.38 29.64
N PHE A 387 -14.99 33.08 29.53
CA PHE A 387 -15.89 32.04 30.05
C PHE A 387 -16.21 32.26 31.53
N GLU A 388 -15.20 32.49 32.39
CA GLU A 388 -15.38 32.73 33.83
C GLU A 388 -16.32 33.92 34.09
N ALA A 389 -16.14 35.03 33.35
CA ALA A 389 -16.93 36.24 33.53
C ALA A 389 -18.42 36.00 33.23
N PHE A 390 -18.73 35.31 32.13
CA PHE A 390 -20.10 34.94 31.77
C PHE A 390 -20.68 33.89 32.72
N TYR A 391 -19.91 32.84 33.02
CA TYR A 391 -20.32 31.75 33.90
C TYR A 391 -20.66 32.27 35.30
N LYS A 392 -19.80 33.11 35.90
CA LYS A 392 -20.00 33.72 37.21
C LYS A 392 -21.28 34.57 37.25
N LYS A 393 -21.49 35.40 36.23
CA LYS A 393 -22.67 36.26 36.12
C LYS A 393 -23.96 35.43 36.08
N ASP A 394 -23.97 34.35 35.32
CA ASP A 394 -25.17 33.53 35.16
C ASP A 394 -25.38 32.58 36.34
N LEU A 395 -24.31 32.06 36.96
CA LEU A 395 -24.37 31.35 38.25
C LEU A 395 -24.98 32.21 39.35
N ALA A 396 -24.57 33.48 39.47
CA ALA A 396 -25.15 34.39 40.46
C ALA A 396 -26.67 34.52 40.32
N LYS A 397 -27.16 34.63 39.08
CA LYS A 397 -28.60 34.67 38.80
C LYS A 397 -29.29 33.36 39.17
N ARG A 398 -28.69 32.21 38.86
CA ARG A 398 -29.27 30.90 39.19
C ARG A 398 -29.39 30.69 40.69
N LEU A 399 -28.34 31.05 41.44
CA LEU A 399 -28.30 30.95 42.91
C LEU A 399 -29.31 31.88 43.59
N LEU A 400 -29.37 33.16 43.17
CA LEU A 400 -30.27 34.14 43.80
C LEU A 400 -31.75 33.93 43.47
N VAL A 401 -32.07 33.44 42.27
CA VAL A 401 -33.46 33.25 41.81
C VAL A 401 -33.95 31.81 42.06
N GLY A 402 -33.10 30.92 42.57
CA GLY A 402 -33.46 29.52 42.87
C GLY A 402 -33.85 28.71 41.63
N LYS A 403 -33.17 28.92 40.50
CA LYS A 403 -33.50 28.31 39.20
C LYS A 403 -32.49 27.25 38.74
N SER A 404 -31.64 26.72 39.61
CA SER A 404 -30.72 25.61 39.27
C SER A 404 -31.46 24.28 39.14
N ALA A 405 -31.01 23.42 38.23
CA ALA A 405 -31.56 22.08 38.02
C ALA A 405 -31.27 21.15 39.19
N SER A 406 -30.02 21.14 39.66
CA SER A 406 -29.58 20.34 40.81
C SER A 406 -28.40 21.03 41.47
N VAL A 407 -28.34 20.98 42.81
CA VAL A 407 -27.20 21.49 43.59
C VAL A 407 -25.96 20.63 43.34
N ASP A 408 -26.13 19.32 43.19
CA ASP A 408 -25.04 18.39 42.97
C ASP A 408 -24.42 18.57 41.58
N ALA A 409 -25.24 18.83 40.56
CA ALA A 409 -24.76 19.16 39.21
C ALA A 409 -23.92 20.45 39.20
N GLU A 410 -24.30 21.48 39.96
CA GLU A 410 -23.52 22.71 40.06
C GLU A 410 -22.18 22.48 40.78
N LYS A 411 -22.17 21.69 41.86
CA LYS A 411 -20.94 21.30 42.57
C LYS A 411 -20.03 20.44 41.68
N SER A 412 -20.59 19.52 40.90
CA SER A 412 -19.88 18.71 39.91
C SER A 412 -19.20 19.61 38.87
N MET A 413 -19.93 20.56 38.29
CA MET A 413 -19.38 21.49 37.30
C MET A 413 -18.21 22.32 37.87
N LEU A 414 -18.32 22.81 39.11
CA LEU A 414 -17.21 23.50 39.76
C LEU A 414 -15.98 22.60 39.97
N SER A 415 -16.18 21.35 40.35
CA SER A 415 -15.10 20.37 40.50
C SER A 415 -14.37 20.15 39.17
N LYS A 416 -15.11 20.01 38.06
CA LYS A 416 -14.54 19.87 36.71
C LYS A 416 -13.74 21.11 36.30
N LEU A 417 -14.28 22.32 36.53
CA LEU A 417 -13.56 23.58 36.26
C LEU A 417 -12.29 23.71 37.11
N LYS A 418 -12.34 23.28 38.36
CA LYS A 418 -11.18 23.29 39.27
C LYS A 418 -10.08 22.34 38.80
N HIS A 419 -10.46 21.17 38.30
CA HIS A 419 -9.51 20.21 37.73
C HIS A 419 -8.79 20.77 36.51
N GLU A 420 -9.53 21.43 35.60
CA GLU A 420 -9.00 21.92 34.33
C GLU A 420 -8.25 23.27 34.42
N CYS A 421 -8.69 24.18 35.30
CA CYS A 421 -8.13 25.53 35.42
C CYS A 421 -7.38 25.80 36.73
N GLY A 422 -7.46 24.89 37.70
CA GLY A 422 -6.89 25.05 39.03
C GLY A 422 -7.77 25.85 39.99
N ALA A 423 -7.40 25.82 41.28
CA ALA A 423 -8.20 26.38 42.37
C ALA A 423 -8.36 27.92 42.33
N ALA A 424 -7.38 28.63 41.76
CA ALA A 424 -7.45 30.10 41.66
C ALA A 424 -8.60 30.56 40.75
N PHE A 425 -8.88 29.80 39.69
CA PHE A 425 -9.96 30.07 38.74
C PHE A 425 -11.34 29.91 39.39
N THR A 426 -11.52 28.87 40.22
CA THR A 426 -12.83 28.58 40.86
C THR A 426 -13.04 29.27 42.19
N SER A 427 -12.00 29.87 42.81
CA SER A 427 -12.06 30.47 44.16
C SER A 427 -13.25 31.41 44.36
N LYS A 428 -13.52 32.31 43.39
CA LYS A 428 -14.66 33.24 43.47
C LYS A 428 -16.00 32.52 43.36
N LEU A 429 -16.10 31.50 42.53
CA LEU A 429 -17.32 30.71 42.34
C LEU A 429 -17.61 29.85 43.58
N GLU A 430 -16.59 29.24 44.18
CA GLU A 430 -16.69 28.51 45.45
C GLU A 430 -17.13 29.43 46.59
N GLY A 431 -16.63 30.67 46.62
CA GLY A 431 -17.06 31.70 47.57
C GLY A 431 -18.56 31.99 47.49
N MET A 432 -19.10 32.12 46.26
CA MET A 432 -20.54 32.34 46.06
C MET A 432 -21.41 31.21 46.65
N PHE A 433 -20.95 29.95 46.61
CA PHE A 433 -21.66 28.84 47.25
C PHE A 433 -21.61 28.91 48.77
N LYS A 434 -20.45 29.27 49.34
CA LYS A 434 -20.31 29.43 50.80
C LYS A 434 -21.23 30.54 51.33
N ASP A 435 -21.32 31.66 50.62
CA ASP A 435 -22.21 32.77 51.00
C ASP A 435 -23.68 32.35 50.99
N MET A 436 -24.08 31.52 50.01
CA MET A 436 -25.42 30.95 49.95
C MET A 436 -25.70 29.94 51.07
N GLU A 437 -24.70 29.15 51.49
CA GLU A 437 -24.81 28.22 52.62
C GLU A 437 -24.89 28.97 53.97
N LEU A 438 -24.13 30.05 54.15
CA LEU A 438 -24.16 30.90 55.36
C LEU A 438 -25.44 31.74 55.49
N SER A 439 -26.12 32.03 54.38
CA SER A 439 -27.35 32.82 54.34
C SER A 439 -28.62 32.00 54.64
N LYS A 440 -28.51 30.67 54.67
CA LYS A 440 -29.58 29.76 55.10
C LYS A 440 -29.55 29.63 56.62
#